data_AF-T1J3A3-F1
#
_entry.id   AF-T1J3A3-F1
#
_cell.length_a   1.000
_cell.length_b   1.000
_cell.length_c   1.000
_cell.angle_alpha   90.00
_cell.angle_beta   90.00
_cell.angle_gamma   90.00
#
_symmetry.space_group_name_H-M   'P 1'
#
loop_
_entity.id
_entity.type
_entity.pdbx_description
1 polymer ?
#
loop_
_entity_poly.entity_id
_entity_poly.type
_entity_poly.pdbx_seq_one_letter_code
_entity_poly.pdbx_strand_id
1 'polypeptide(L)'
;MIVPEIAPEVTITSLAKNGKGLCRTQVTACFISPDNNRKLYCTLECSIEKTWLLAMERNCRLQNRVKFRLDSVHTSAGNLVLNLGFTTCKDFLGTNCKSLAEVLCWTNQGLCCYCDRAAYFANPLAVGALVHTIDDKYIFLRRRKYCCLDVGYTDRACGFVCPQKALLDPCSCRTLQATCGLNDVIYDAILNLIDAEMAIPLNYLGEPELLGFAQDRSRGWAPSLEFYVNCTLDSERIYFLYSRKQHSLACNSTCIILATWSEMISITSLFFRGLGVGAK
;
A
#
# COMPACT_ATOMS: atom_id res chain seq x y z
N MET A 1 -13.44 2.92 35.56
CA MET A 1 -13.32 2.31 34.22
C MET A 1 -12.77 3.38 33.30
N ILE A 2 -11.46 3.36 33.05
CA ILE A 2 -10.86 4.21 32.04
C ILE A 2 -11.16 3.51 30.72
N VAL A 3 -12.11 4.04 29.94
CA VAL A 3 -12.28 3.62 28.55
C VAL A 3 -10.98 4.03 27.88
N PRO A 4 -10.12 3.09 27.43
CA PRO A 4 -8.89 3.49 26.77
C PRO A 4 -9.29 4.25 25.52
N GLU A 5 -8.80 5.48 25.42
CA GLU A 5 -8.93 6.32 24.24
C GLU A 5 -8.48 5.48 23.04
N ILE A 6 -9.43 5.13 22.15
CA ILE A 6 -9.14 4.30 20.99
C ILE A 6 -8.27 5.16 20.08
N ALA A 7 -6.95 4.92 20.13
CA ALA A 7 -6.01 5.56 19.24
C ALA A 7 -6.45 5.33 17.78
N PRO A 8 -6.20 6.28 16.86
CA PRO A 8 -6.70 6.18 15.49
C PRO A 8 -6.26 4.87 14.85
N GLU A 9 -7.19 4.23 14.09
CA GLU A 9 -6.94 2.93 13.44
C GLU A 9 -5.74 2.97 12.50
N VAL A 10 -5.40 4.15 11.97
CA VAL A 10 -4.26 4.38 11.09
C VAL A 10 -3.41 5.51 11.62
N THR A 11 -2.10 5.34 11.55
CA THR A 11 -1.13 6.41 11.80
C THR A 11 -0.50 6.90 10.51
N ILE A 12 -0.40 8.22 10.38
CA ILE A 12 0.27 8.87 9.26
C ILE A 12 1.57 9.51 9.75
N THR A 13 2.65 9.24 9.03
CA THR A 13 3.92 9.96 9.20
C THR A 13 4.15 10.81 7.96
N SER A 14 4.05 12.13 8.11
CA SER A 14 4.37 13.06 7.02
C SER A 14 5.88 13.20 6.87
N LEU A 15 6.35 13.10 5.62
CA LEU A 15 7.74 13.34 5.22
C LEU A 15 7.87 14.61 4.37
N ALA A 16 6.75 15.22 3.99
CA ALA A 16 6.72 16.43 3.21
C ALA A 16 7.32 17.61 3.99
N LYS A 17 8.18 18.39 3.33
CA LYS A 17 8.80 19.59 3.88
C LYS A 17 8.49 20.77 2.96
N ASN A 18 8.01 21.87 3.54
CA ASN A 18 7.63 23.08 2.79
C ASN A 18 6.64 22.79 1.65
N GLY A 19 5.68 21.89 1.88
CA GLY A 19 4.66 21.51 0.89
C GLY A 19 5.15 20.61 -0.24
N LYS A 20 6.39 20.09 -0.18
CA LYS A 20 6.93 19.16 -1.18
C LYS A 20 7.22 17.80 -0.57
N GLY A 21 6.89 16.73 -1.29
CA GLY A 21 7.27 15.37 -0.92
C GLY A 21 8.73 15.06 -1.26
N LEU A 22 9.18 13.86 -0.89
CA LEU A 22 10.52 13.38 -1.23
C LEU A 22 10.54 12.85 -2.66
N CYS A 23 11.48 13.33 -3.47
CA CYS A 23 11.71 12.78 -4.79
C CYS A 23 12.50 11.46 -4.71
N ARG A 24 12.55 10.74 -5.82
CA ARG A 24 13.14 9.40 -5.92
C ARG A 24 14.58 9.30 -5.41
N THR A 25 15.38 10.35 -5.59
CA THR A 25 16.79 10.40 -5.17
C THR A 25 16.98 10.62 -3.66
N GLN A 26 15.93 11.02 -2.95
CA GLN A 26 15.92 11.25 -1.51
C GLN A 26 15.43 10.03 -0.72
N VAL A 27 15.09 8.95 -1.41
CA VAL A 27 14.69 7.67 -0.84
C VAL A 27 15.73 6.62 -1.21
N THR A 28 16.03 5.69 -0.32
CA THR A 28 16.90 4.55 -0.56
C THR A 28 16.19 3.29 -0.07
N ALA A 29 15.73 2.46 -0.99
CA ALA A 29 15.21 1.15 -0.69
C ALA A 29 16.36 0.13 -0.60
N CYS A 30 16.50 -0.49 0.56
CA CYS A 30 17.48 -1.50 0.87
C CYS A 30 16.80 -2.84 0.99
N PHE A 31 17.24 -3.84 0.22
CA PHE A 31 16.79 -5.21 0.40
C PHE A 31 17.77 -5.96 1.32
N ILE A 32 17.28 -6.35 2.50
CA ILE A 32 18.08 -7.03 3.54
C ILE A 32 17.31 -8.27 3.99
N SER A 33 17.08 -9.19 3.04
CA SER A 33 16.58 -10.54 3.33
C SER A 33 17.75 -11.43 3.79
N PRO A 34 17.52 -12.38 4.71
CA PRO A 34 16.23 -12.78 5.29
C PRO A 34 15.84 -12.06 6.59
N ASP A 35 16.69 -11.21 7.15
CA ASP A 35 16.47 -10.61 8.47
C ASP A 35 15.20 -9.77 8.55
N ASN A 36 14.87 -9.10 7.45
CA ASN A 36 13.68 -8.25 7.27
C ASN A 36 12.40 -9.04 6.90
N ASN A 37 12.42 -10.37 6.89
CA ASN A 37 11.22 -11.17 6.66
C ASN A 37 10.43 -11.33 7.97
N ARG A 38 9.14 -11.68 7.83
CA ARG A 38 8.26 -12.01 8.95
C ARG A 38 8.86 -13.14 9.78
N LYS A 39 8.79 -13.03 11.11
CA LYS A 39 9.17 -14.11 12.03
C LYS A 39 8.15 -15.25 11.99
N LEU A 40 8.64 -16.48 12.02
CA LEU A 40 7.82 -17.68 11.92
C LEU A 40 7.40 -18.17 13.29
N TYR A 41 6.17 -18.68 13.39
CA TYR A 41 5.67 -19.32 14.61
C TYR A 41 4.79 -20.51 14.22
N CYS A 42 5.08 -21.70 14.75
CA CYS A 42 4.53 -22.95 14.22
C CYS A 42 2.98 -22.96 14.14
N THR A 43 2.29 -22.53 15.20
CA THR A 43 0.81 -22.50 15.20
C THR A 43 0.25 -21.43 14.26
N LEU A 44 0.99 -20.33 14.05
CA LEU A 44 0.65 -19.30 13.09
C LEU A 44 0.79 -19.83 11.66
N GLU A 45 1.88 -20.52 11.34
CA GLU A 45 2.08 -21.11 10.00
C GLU A 45 0.96 -22.10 9.65
N CYS A 46 0.57 -22.97 10.59
CA CYS A 46 -0.58 -23.87 10.40
C CYS A 46 -1.89 -23.10 10.16
N SER A 47 -2.09 -21.99 10.87
CA SER A 47 -3.26 -21.11 10.71
C SER A 47 -3.28 -20.40 9.35
N ILE A 48 -2.12 -19.95 8.87
CA ILE A 48 -1.94 -19.34 7.54
C ILE A 48 -2.28 -20.35 6.44
N GLU A 49 -1.77 -21.58 6.53
CA GLU A 49 -2.08 -22.64 5.56
C GLU A 49 -3.58 -22.90 5.49
N LYS A 50 -4.23 -23.10 6.65
CA LYS A 50 -5.68 -23.34 6.73
C LYS A 50 -6.47 -22.17 6.14
N THR A 51 -6.08 -20.94 6.45
CA THR A 51 -6.74 -19.73 5.92
C THR A 51 -6.63 -19.66 4.40
N TRP A 52 -5.47 -20.01 3.85
CA TRP A 52 -5.23 -20.01 2.41
C TRP A 52 -6.05 -21.08 1.68
N LEU A 53 -6.08 -22.31 2.18
CA LEU A 53 -6.88 -23.40 1.60
C LEU A 53 -8.37 -23.01 1.53
N LEU A 54 -8.93 -22.49 2.62
CA LEU A 54 -10.31 -21.99 2.66
C LEU A 54 -10.55 -20.83 1.69
N ALA A 55 -9.56 -19.95 1.51
CA ALA A 55 -9.68 -18.85 0.55
C ALA A 55 -9.69 -19.36 -0.90
N MET A 56 -8.85 -20.35 -1.23
CA MET A 56 -8.81 -20.97 -2.56
C MET A 56 -10.09 -21.73 -2.89
N GLU A 57 -10.72 -22.40 -1.91
CA GLU A 57 -12.03 -23.04 -2.09
C GLU A 57 -13.11 -22.03 -2.52
N ARG A 58 -13.06 -20.81 -1.97
CA ARG A 58 -13.99 -19.72 -2.31
C ARG A 58 -13.66 -19.02 -3.62
N ASN A 59 -12.39 -18.99 -3.98
CA ASN A 59 -11.90 -18.34 -5.20
C ASN A 59 -10.68 -19.08 -5.76
N CYS A 60 -10.94 -20.00 -6.67
CA CYS A 60 -9.91 -20.82 -7.33
C CYS A 60 -8.94 -20.01 -8.22
N ARG A 61 -9.21 -18.72 -8.45
CA ARG A 61 -8.32 -17.81 -9.20
C ARG A 61 -7.30 -17.10 -8.30
N LEU A 62 -7.35 -17.31 -6.98
CA LEU A 62 -6.36 -16.74 -6.07
C LEU A 62 -4.97 -17.28 -6.41
N GLN A 63 -4.01 -16.37 -6.49
CA GLN A 63 -2.62 -16.71 -6.75
C GLN A 63 -1.77 -16.24 -5.59
N ASN A 64 -0.92 -17.13 -5.09
CA ASN A 64 0.06 -16.75 -4.08
C ASN A 64 1.24 -16.05 -4.77
N ARG A 65 1.25 -14.71 -4.75
CA ARG A 65 2.32 -13.91 -5.35
C ARG A 65 3.23 -13.35 -4.27
N VAL A 66 4.52 -13.25 -4.60
CA VAL A 66 5.52 -12.60 -3.75
C VAL A 66 5.31 -11.08 -3.77
N LYS A 67 5.52 -10.44 -2.62
CA LYS A 67 5.46 -8.99 -2.39
C LYS A 67 6.70 -8.56 -1.61
N PHE A 68 7.09 -7.30 -1.72
CA PHE A 68 8.03 -6.72 -0.75
C PHE A 68 7.34 -6.60 0.60
N ARG A 69 8.02 -6.96 1.69
CA ARG A 69 7.64 -6.62 3.06
C ARG A 69 8.38 -5.35 3.44
N LEU A 70 7.68 -4.37 4.01
CA LEU A 70 8.36 -3.24 4.65
C LEU A 70 8.63 -3.60 6.11
N ASP A 71 9.91 -3.68 6.45
CA ASP A 71 10.35 -4.00 7.82
C ASP A 71 10.48 -2.72 8.64
N SER A 72 11.27 -1.77 8.16
CA SER A 72 11.57 -0.55 8.90
C SER A 72 11.78 0.64 7.97
N VAL A 73 11.47 1.82 8.50
CA VAL A 73 11.67 3.12 7.87
C VAL A 73 12.48 3.98 8.82
N HIS A 74 13.59 4.54 8.34
CA HIS A 74 14.42 5.44 9.14
C HIS A 74 15.10 6.48 8.23
N THR A 75 15.72 7.49 8.83
CA THR A 75 16.49 8.48 8.08
C THR A 75 17.98 8.22 8.26
N SER A 76 18.74 8.22 7.17
CA SER A 76 20.20 8.10 7.18
C SER A 76 20.81 9.08 6.19
N ALA A 77 21.80 9.85 6.63
CA ALA A 77 22.48 10.89 5.83
C ALA A 77 21.51 11.86 5.09
N GLY A 78 20.36 12.16 5.69
CA GLY A 78 19.35 13.06 5.11
C GLY A 78 18.37 12.39 4.13
N ASN A 79 18.56 11.11 3.80
CA ASN A 79 17.68 10.33 2.94
C ASN A 79 16.76 9.41 3.77
N LEU A 80 15.57 9.13 3.25
CA LEU A 80 14.67 8.13 3.80
C LEU A 80 15.15 6.74 3.38
N VAL A 81 15.42 5.86 4.33
CA VAL A 81 15.81 4.47 4.08
C VAL A 81 14.62 3.55 4.34
N LEU A 82 14.28 2.74 3.34
CA LEU A 82 13.24 1.70 3.41
C LEU A 82 13.93 0.34 3.47
N ASN A 83 13.83 -0.35 4.59
CA ASN A 83 14.35 -1.69 4.75
C ASN A 83 13.27 -2.70 4.33
N LEU A 84 13.59 -3.48 3.29
CA LEU A 84 12.67 -4.40 2.66
C LEU A 84 13.09 -5.86 2.89
N GLY A 85 12.08 -6.71 3.01
CA GLY A 85 12.16 -8.16 2.92
C GLY A 85 11.15 -8.70 1.90
N PHE A 86 10.84 -9.99 1.99
CA PHE A 86 9.79 -10.64 1.21
C PHE A 86 8.63 -11.12 2.08
N THR A 87 7.47 -11.13 1.46
CA THR A 87 6.27 -11.79 1.95
C THR A 87 5.41 -12.26 0.77
N THR A 88 4.23 -12.81 1.06
CA THR A 88 3.33 -13.35 0.05
C THR A 88 1.88 -12.94 0.27
N CYS A 89 1.05 -13.03 -0.78
CA CYS A 89 -0.40 -12.84 -0.66
C CYS A 89 -1.01 -13.80 0.38
N LYS A 90 -0.50 -15.03 0.45
CA LYS A 90 -0.91 -16.04 1.43
C LYS A 90 -0.62 -15.58 2.86
N ASP A 91 0.60 -15.13 3.14
CA ASP A 91 0.96 -14.61 4.47
C ASP A 91 0.09 -13.42 4.86
N PHE A 92 -0.15 -12.49 3.92
CA PHE A 92 -0.98 -11.31 4.16
C PHE A 92 -2.43 -11.67 4.53
N LEU A 93 -3.03 -12.63 3.82
CA LEU A 93 -4.36 -13.14 4.16
C LEU A 93 -4.38 -13.86 5.52
N GLY A 94 -3.33 -14.63 5.82
CA GLY A 94 -3.24 -15.41 7.04
C GLY A 94 -2.79 -14.63 8.29
N THR A 95 -2.34 -13.37 8.14
CA THR A 95 -1.86 -12.53 9.25
C THR A 95 -2.61 -11.19 9.32
N ASN A 96 -2.38 -10.29 8.37
CA ASN A 96 -2.95 -8.94 8.35
C ASN A 96 -4.47 -8.90 8.14
N CYS A 97 -5.05 -9.88 7.43
CA CYS A 97 -6.49 -9.95 7.15
C CYS A 97 -7.27 -10.80 8.16
N LYS A 98 -6.65 -11.17 9.28
CA LYS A 98 -7.31 -11.86 10.38
C LYS A 98 -8.29 -10.95 11.12
N SER A 99 -9.08 -11.53 12.02
CA SER A 99 -9.95 -10.74 12.90
C SER A 99 -9.12 -9.77 13.75
N LEU A 100 -9.71 -8.63 14.14
CA LEU A 100 -9.03 -7.64 14.98
C LEU A 100 -8.47 -8.25 16.28
N ALA A 101 -9.19 -9.19 16.88
CA ALA A 101 -8.74 -9.89 18.09
C ALA A 101 -7.47 -10.74 17.83
N GLU A 102 -7.42 -11.47 16.73
CA GLU A 102 -6.22 -12.22 16.32
C GLU A 102 -5.06 -11.27 16.01
N VAL A 103 -5.32 -10.16 15.31
CA VAL A 103 -4.30 -9.13 15.03
C VAL A 103 -3.71 -8.59 16.33
N LEU A 104 -4.54 -8.17 17.28
CA LEU A 104 -4.06 -7.66 18.57
C LEU A 104 -3.26 -8.72 19.35
N CYS A 105 -3.69 -9.98 19.31
CA CYS A 105 -2.96 -11.08 19.95
C CYS A 105 -1.55 -11.24 19.36
N TRP A 106 -1.43 -11.28 18.03
CA TRP A 106 -0.12 -11.41 17.36
C TRP A 106 0.75 -10.16 17.50
N THR A 107 0.14 -8.97 17.56
CA THR A 107 0.84 -7.72 17.89
C THR A 107 1.49 -7.79 19.27
N ASN A 108 0.75 -8.26 20.29
CA ASN A 108 1.29 -8.40 21.64
C ASN A 108 2.38 -9.48 21.71
N GLN A 109 2.16 -10.63 21.05
CA GLN A 109 3.18 -11.68 20.98
C GLN A 109 4.46 -11.18 20.30
N GLY A 110 4.35 -10.40 19.22
CA GLY A 110 5.49 -9.82 18.52
C GLY A 110 6.28 -8.87 19.41
N LEU A 111 5.57 -8.00 20.14
CA LEU A 111 6.18 -7.08 21.09
C LEU A 111 6.91 -7.83 22.21
N CYS A 112 6.32 -8.89 22.77
CA CYS A 112 6.93 -9.69 23.84
C CYS A 112 8.16 -10.48 23.39
N CYS A 113 8.13 -11.07 22.18
CA CYS A 113 9.21 -11.94 21.71
C CYS A 113 10.35 -11.19 21.00
N TYR A 114 10.03 -10.07 20.34
CA TYR A 114 10.96 -9.40 19.41
C TYR A 114 11.06 -7.88 19.63
N CYS A 115 10.37 -7.32 20.62
CA CYS A 115 10.22 -5.87 20.78
C CYS A 115 9.66 -5.17 19.52
N ASP A 116 8.93 -5.92 18.69
CA ASP A 116 8.38 -5.46 17.41
C ASP A 116 6.93 -5.93 17.23
N ARG A 117 6.02 -4.95 17.15
CA ARG A 117 4.58 -5.16 16.95
C ARG A 117 4.23 -5.80 15.59
N ALA A 118 5.12 -5.64 14.60
CA ALA A 118 4.95 -6.11 13.23
C ALA A 118 5.67 -7.45 12.95
N ALA A 119 6.34 -8.03 13.96
CA ALA A 119 7.25 -9.17 13.77
C ALA A 119 6.58 -10.38 13.09
N TYR A 120 5.33 -10.67 13.46
CA TYR A 120 4.54 -11.80 12.95
C TYR A 120 3.58 -11.42 11.82
N PHE A 121 3.71 -10.23 11.22
CA PHE A 121 2.86 -9.78 10.12
C PHE A 121 3.58 -9.77 8.78
N ALA A 122 2.83 -10.10 7.73
CA ALA A 122 3.33 -10.09 6.37
C ALA A 122 3.76 -8.68 5.94
N ASN A 123 2.97 -7.67 6.30
CA ASN A 123 3.20 -6.25 6.04
C ASN A 123 3.73 -5.98 4.62
N PRO A 124 3.01 -6.43 3.57
CA PRO A 124 3.39 -6.13 2.21
C PRO A 124 3.41 -4.62 1.97
N LEU A 125 4.44 -4.12 1.31
CA LEU A 125 4.60 -2.72 0.95
C LEU A 125 3.51 -2.31 -0.04
N ALA A 126 2.54 -1.53 0.45
CA ALA A 126 1.56 -0.86 -0.39
C ALA A 126 2.07 0.53 -0.82
N VAL A 127 1.51 1.02 -1.91
CA VAL A 127 1.67 2.40 -2.40
C VAL A 127 0.30 2.95 -2.77
N GLY A 128 0.10 4.24 -2.58
CA GLY A 128 -1.08 4.98 -3.02
C GLY A 128 -0.73 6.37 -3.53
N ALA A 129 -1.53 6.95 -4.42
CA ALA A 129 -1.29 8.28 -4.97
C ALA A 129 -2.51 9.19 -4.92
N LEU A 130 -2.30 10.42 -4.45
CA LEU A 130 -3.16 11.55 -4.73
C LEU A 130 -2.77 12.12 -6.10
N VAL A 131 -3.63 11.90 -7.10
CA VAL A 131 -3.44 12.43 -8.46
C VAL A 131 -4.18 13.75 -8.57
N HIS A 132 -3.46 14.81 -8.96
CA HIS A 132 -3.97 16.18 -9.03
C HIS A 132 -3.99 16.68 -10.47
N THR A 133 -5.16 17.06 -10.98
CA THR A 133 -5.36 17.51 -12.36
C THR A 133 -5.02 18.99 -12.56
N ILE A 134 -4.90 19.42 -13.81
CA ILE A 134 -4.58 20.81 -14.16
C ILE A 134 -5.69 21.81 -13.79
N ASP A 135 -6.93 21.32 -13.64
CA ASP A 135 -8.12 22.08 -13.24
C ASP A 135 -8.45 21.96 -11.74
N ASP A 136 -7.42 21.69 -10.91
CA ASP A 136 -7.48 21.69 -9.44
C ASP A 136 -8.44 20.63 -8.83
N LYS A 137 -8.47 19.43 -9.43
CA LYS A 137 -9.27 18.29 -8.96
C LYS A 137 -8.38 17.10 -8.59
N TYR A 138 -8.81 16.37 -7.57
CA TYR A 138 -8.19 15.13 -7.12
C TYR A 138 -9.02 13.93 -7.57
N ILE A 139 -8.33 12.87 -7.98
CA ILE A 139 -8.96 11.69 -8.57
C ILE A 139 -9.08 10.56 -7.55
N PHE A 140 -10.30 10.02 -7.43
CA PHE A 140 -10.63 8.87 -6.60
C PHE A 140 -11.41 7.81 -7.37
N LEU A 141 -11.44 6.60 -6.80
CA LEU A 141 -12.07 5.42 -7.36
C LEU A 141 -12.99 4.75 -6.35
N ARG A 142 -14.23 4.45 -6.74
CA ARG A 142 -15.13 3.63 -5.92
C ARG A 142 -14.82 2.15 -6.13
N ARG A 143 -14.34 1.44 -5.11
CA ARG A 143 -13.97 0.02 -5.20
C ARG A 143 -15.16 -0.89 -5.50
N ARG A 144 -14.99 -1.88 -6.38
CA ARG A 144 -16.03 -2.86 -6.74
C ARG A 144 -16.35 -3.82 -5.58
N LYS A 145 -17.53 -4.45 -5.67
CA LYS A 145 -18.01 -5.46 -4.70
C LYS A 145 -17.20 -6.75 -4.64
N TYR A 146 -16.37 -7.01 -5.65
CA TYR A 146 -15.56 -8.25 -5.75
C TYR A 146 -14.08 -8.03 -5.42
N CYS A 147 -13.70 -6.84 -4.94
CA CYS A 147 -12.35 -6.62 -4.44
C CYS A 147 -12.09 -7.45 -3.17
N CYS A 148 -10.85 -7.93 -3.00
CA CYS A 148 -10.45 -8.69 -1.81
C CYS A 148 -10.42 -7.84 -0.53
N LEU A 149 -10.33 -6.50 -0.67
CA LEU A 149 -10.28 -5.54 0.43
C LEU A 149 -11.17 -4.33 0.14
N ASP A 150 -11.74 -3.80 1.21
CA ASP A 150 -12.42 -2.49 1.29
C ASP A 150 -13.48 -2.30 0.20
N VAL A 151 -14.30 -3.33 0.01
CA VAL A 151 -15.42 -3.35 -0.93
C VAL A 151 -16.35 -2.15 -0.73
N GLY A 152 -16.63 -1.42 -1.82
CA GLY A 152 -17.57 -0.30 -1.82
C GLY A 152 -17.04 0.99 -1.20
N TYR A 153 -15.84 0.98 -0.61
CA TYR A 153 -15.18 2.20 -0.18
C TYR A 153 -14.63 2.97 -1.37
N THR A 154 -14.47 4.27 -1.18
CA THR A 154 -13.68 5.07 -2.11
C THR A 154 -12.21 4.99 -1.72
N ASP A 155 -11.37 4.98 -2.73
CA ASP A 155 -9.93 4.86 -2.59
C ASP A 155 -9.23 5.75 -3.61
N ARG A 156 -7.93 5.93 -3.42
CA ARG A 156 -7.04 6.52 -4.42
C ARG A 156 -6.44 5.40 -5.28
N ALA A 157 -5.71 5.74 -6.35
CA ALA A 157 -4.94 4.73 -7.08
C ALA A 157 -3.97 4.07 -6.09
N CYS A 158 -4.08 2.75 -5.89
CA CYS A 158 -3.31 2.07 -4.86
C CYS A 158 -3.04 0.60 -5.21
N GLY A 159 -2.04 0.01 -4.56
CA GLY A 159 -1.71 -1.40 -4.76
C GLY A 159 -0.44 -1.82 -4.03
N PHE A 160 -0.08 -3.09 -4.17
CA PHE A 160 1.14 -3.65 -3.58
C PHE A 160 2.28 -3.72 -4.58
N VAL A 161 3.47 -3.31 -4.15
CA VAL A 161 4.69 -3.40 -4.96
C VAL A 161 5.09 -4.87 -5.10
N CYS A 162 5.32 -5.31 -6.35
CA CYS A 162 5.63 -6.70 -6.67
C CYS A 162 7.08 -6.83 -7.15
N PRO A 163 7.88 -7.73 -6.55
CA PRO A 163 9.24 -8.00 -7.00
C PRO A 163 9.32 -8.57 -8.42
N GLN A 164 8.27 -9.21 -8.94
CA GLN A 164 8.31 -9.84 -10.27
C GLN A 164 8.50 -8.87 -11.46
N LYS A 165 8.40 -7.55 -11.26
CA LYS A 165 8.84 -6.55 -12.24
C LYS A 165 10.33 -6.19 -12.13
N ALA A 166 10.96 -6.57 -11.02
CA ALA A 166 12.35 -6.30 -10.68
C ALA A 166 13.12 -7.63 -10.64
N LEU A 167 13.77 -7.97 -11.75
CA LEU A 167 14.86 -8.94 -11.88
C LEU A 167 15.45 -9.47 -10.56
N LEU A 168 14.85 -10.48 -9.94
CA LEU A 168 15.44 -11.20 -8.82
C LEU A 168 15.39 -12.69 -9.13
N ASP A 169 16.43 -13.15 -9.81
CA ASP A 169 16.83 -14.55 -9.78
C ASP A 169 17.23 -14.89 -8.33
N PRO A 170 16.46 -15.75 -7.63
CA PRO A 170 16.75 -16.14 -6.25
C PRO A 170 18.13 -16.79 -6.06
N CYS A 171 18.79 -17.19 -7.16
CA CYS A 171 20.09 -17.86 -7.16
C CYS A 171 21.30 -16.92 -7.22
N SER A 172 21.13 -15.62 -7.44
CA SER A 172 22.27 -14.69 -7.50
C SER A 172 22.67 -14.19 -6.11
N CYS A 173 23.61 -14.91 -5.53
CA CYS A 173 24.30 -14.58 -4.29
C CYS A 173 25.00 -13.21 -4.41
N ARG A 174 24.44 -12.16 -3.78
CA ARG A 174 25.12 -11.09 -3.00
C ARG A 174 24.16 -9.94 -2.68
N THR A 175 23.90 -9.78 -1.39
CA THR A 175 23.11 -8.75 -0.67
C THR A 175 23.44 -7.29 -1.00
N LEU A 176 24.38 -7.01 -1.91
CA LEU A 176 24.90 -5.67 -2.24
C LEU A 176 24.56 -5.18 -3.66
N GLN A 177 24.11 -6.05 -4.57
CA GLN A 177 23.67 -5.63 -5.91
C GLN A 177 22.14 -5.47 -6.05
N ALA A 178 21.36 -5.90 -5.05
CA ALA A 178 19.90 -5.89 -5.11
C ALA A 178 19.24 -4.53 -4.76
N THR A 179 20.02 -3.48 -4.42
CA THR A 179 19.50 -2.16 -4.04
C THR A 179 19.40 -1.17 -5.20
N CYS A 180 20.18 -1.36 -6.27
CA CYS A 180 20.09 -0.49 -7.43
C CYS A 180 18.73 -0.68 -8.13
N GLY A 181 18.02 0.42 -8.37
CA GLY A 181 16.72 0.39 -9.04
C GLY A 181 15.51 0.03 -8.18
N LEU A 182 15.65 -0.32 -6.88
CA LEU A 182 14.47 -0.59 -6.04
C LEU A 182 13.61 0.67 -5.82
N ASN A 183 14.25 1.83 -5.73
CA ASN A 183 13.54 3.11 -5.73
C ASN A 183 12.71 3.24 -7.00
N ASP A 184 13.28 2.85 -8.14
CA ASP A 184 12.59 2.93 -9.41
C ASP A 184 11.38 2.02 -9.44
N VAL A 185 11.53 0.79 -8.96
CA VAL A 185 10.44 -0.18 -8.85
C VAL A 185 9.30 0.36 -7.99
N ILE A 186 9.58 1.06 -6.90
CA ILE A 186 8.54 1.63 -6.01
C ILE A 186 7.83 2.82 -6.68
N TYR A 187 8.58 3.78 -7.21
CA TYR A 187 8.01 4.99 -7.82
C TYR A 187 7.32 4.68 -9.15
N ASP A 188 7.86 3.78 -9.96
CA ASP A 188 7.23 3.35 -11.21
C ASP A 188 6.01 2.46 -10.93
N ALA A 189 5.97 1.73 -9.81
CA ALA A 189 4.79 0.96 -9.44
C ALA A 189 3.57 1.86 -9.28
N ILE A 190 3.71 3.05 -8.67
CA ILE A 190 2.56 3.94 -8.50
C ILE A 190 2.09 4.56 -9.82
N LEU A 191 3.01 4.94 -10.71
CA LEU A 191 2.66 5.43 -12.05
C LEU A 191 1.93 4.35 -12.87
N ASN A 192 2.43 3.11 -12.83
CA ASN A 192 1.79 1.97 -13.47
C ASN A 192 0.41 1.65 -12.88
N LEU A 193 0.21 1.86 -11.57
CA LEU A 193 -1.10 1.69 -10.94
C LEU A 193 -2.08 2.77 -11.39
N ILE A 194 -1.63 4.03 -11.53
CA ILE A 194 -2.46 5.13 -12.05
C ILE A 194 -2.90 4.82 -13.48
N ASP A 195 -1.98 4.43 -14.37
CA ASP A 195 -2.33 4.02 -15.74
C ASP A 195 -3.31 2.83 -15.73
N ALA A 196 -2.99 1.77 -14.98
CA ALA A 196 -3.80 0.56 -14.95
C ALA A 196 -5.19 0.77 -14.33
N GLU A 197 -5.35 1.64 -13.33
CA GLU A 197 -6.62 1.84 -12.62
C GLU A 197 -7.44 3.01 -13.19
N MET A 198 -6.80 4.10 -13.58
CA MET A 198 -7.44 5.34 -14.02
C MET A 198 -7.38 5.56 -15.55
N ALA A 199 -6.63 4.75 -16.29
CA ALA A 199 -6.42 4.88 -17.74
C ALA A 199 -5.78 6.23 -18.15
N ILE A 200 -4.92 6.76 -17.28
CA ILE A 200 -4.15 7.98 -17.54
C ILE A 200 -2.78 7.58 -18.10
N PRO A 201 -2.46 7.93 -19.35
CA PRO A 201 -1.17 7.58 -19.94
C PRO A 201 -0.01 8.26 -19.21
N LEU A 202 1.12 7.55 -19.12
CA LEU A 202 2.29 7.97 -18.34
C LEU A 202 2.86 9.34 -18.76
N ASN A 203 2.75 9.72 -20.04
CA ASN A 203 3.24 11.00 -20.54
C ASN A 203 2.44 12.22 -20.04
N TYR A 204 1.30 12.00 -19.39
CA TYR A 204 0.52 13.04 -18.71
C TYR A 204 0.74 13.09 -17.20
N LEU A 205 1.56 12.19 -16.64
CA LEU A 205 1.87 12.12 -15.22
C LEU A 205 3.24 12.76 -14.96
N GLY A 206 3.31 13.61 -13.94
CA GLY A 206 4.57 14.12 -13.40
C GLY A 206 5.30 13.09 -12.56
N GLU A 207 6.54 13.42 -12.17
CA GLU A 207 7.29 12.58 -11.23
C GLU A 207 6.56 12.48 -9.88
N PRO A 208 6.42 11.26 -9.30
CA PRO A 208 5.82 11.11 -7.99
C PRO A 208 6.64 11.75 -6.89
N GLU A 209 5.96 12.37 -5.93
CA GLU A 209 6.55 12.89 -4.70
C GLU A 209 6.04 12.09 -3.50
N LEU A 210 6.93 11.49 -2.72
CA LEU A 210 6.55 10.75 -1.52
C LEU A 210 6.19 11.73 -0.39
N LEU A 211 4.90 11.86 -0.09
CA LEU A 211 4.36 12.71 0.96
C LEU A 211 4.62 12.15 2.36
N GLY A 212 4.64 10.82 2.49
CA GLY A 212 4.72 10.15 3.77
C GLY A 212 4.36 8.68 3.69
N PHE A 213 4.08 8.08 4.84
CA PHE A 213 3.57 6.73 4.91
C PHE A 213 2.47 6.59 5.96
N ALA A 214 1.52 5.72 5.68
CA ALA A 214 0.43 5.33 6.56
C ALA A 214 0.64 3.91 7.08
N GLN A 215 0.19 3.64 8.31
CA GLN A 215 0.21 2.31 8.91
C GLN A 215 -1.15 2.00 9.51
N ASP A 216 -1.80 0.93 9.03
CA ASP A 216 -3.09 0.46 9.52
C ASP A 216 -2.89 -0.51 10.70
N ARG A 217 -3.17 -0.04 11.91
CA ARG A 217 -3.03 -0.79 13.16
C ARG A 217 -4.06 -1.91 13.26
N SER A 218 -5.24 -1.73 12.67
CA SER A 218 -6.28 -2.77 12.64
C SER A 218 -5.87 -3.99 11.80
N ARG A 219 -4.88 -3.80 10.90
CA ARG A 219 -4.28 -4.83 10.05
C ARG A 219 -2.83 -5.12 10.43
N GLY A 220 -2.45 -5.02 11.70
CA GLY A 220 -1.10 -5.40 12.14
C GLY A 220 0.00 -4.45 11.66
N TRP A 221 -0.31 -3.15 11.61
CA TRP A 221 0.57 -2.09 11.14
C TRP A 221 0.92 -2.20 9.65
N ALA A 222 -0.05 -2.65 8.85
CA ALA A 222 0.10 -2.79 7.40
C ALA A 222 0.50 -1.44 6.78
N PRO A 223 1.66 -1.37 6.10
CA PRO A 223 2.22 -0.09 5.66
C PRO A 223 1.82 0.27 4.23
N SER A 224 1.64 1.57 4.00
CA SER A 224 1.42 2.15 2.67
C SER A 224 2.24 3.43 2.51
N LEU A 225 2.99 3.55 1.41
CA LEU A 225 3.66 4.79 1.03
C LEU A 225 2.69 5.67 0.24
N GLU A 226 2.70 6.96 0.54
CA GLU A 226 1.70 7.91 0.06
C GLU A 226 2.34 8.94 -0.85
N PHE A 227 1.94 8.94 -2.11
CA PHE A 227 2.51 9.78 -3.15
C PHE A 227 1.55 10.89 -3.57
N TYR A 228 2.13 11.97 -4.05
CA TYR A 228 1.47 12.99 -4.84
C TYR A 228 1.96 12.89 -6.28
N VAL A 229 1.04 13.02 -7.24
CA VAL A 229 1.35 12.99 -8.68
C VAL A 229 0.56 14.08 -9.39
N ASN A 230 1.25 15.01 -10.04
CA ASN A 230 0.63 15.97 -10.94
C ASN A 230 0.18 15.30 -12.24
N CYS A 231 -0.98 15.71 -12.76
CA CYS A 231 -1.50 15.30 -14.04
C CYS A 231 -1.80 16.52 -14.91
N THR A 232 -1.34 16.51 -16.15
CA THR A 232 -1.56 17.61 -17.10
C THR A 232 -2.90 17.56 -17.82
N LEU A 233 -3.72 16.55 -17.55
CA LEU A 233 -5.09 16.45 -18.05
C LEU A 233 -6.07 17.14 -17.10
N ASP A 234 -7.14 17.70 -17.66
CA ASP A 234 -8.29 18.20 -16.92
C ASP A 234 -9.30 17.09 -16.58
N SER A 235 -10.26 17.41 -15.72
CA SER A 235 -11.28 16.46 -15.27
C SER A 235 -12.11 15.88 -16.42
N GLU A 236 -12.46 16.68 -17.43
CA GLU A 236 -13.26 16.23 -18.59
C GLU A 236 -12.51 15.14 -19.37
N ARG A 237 -11.23 15.37 -19.65
CA ARG A 237 -10.41 14.41 -20.39
C ARG A 237 -10.19 13.13 -19.58
N ILE A 238 -10.02 13.25 -18.27
CA ILE A 238 -9.92 12.09 -17.37
C ILE A 238 -11.20 11.24 -17.41
N TYR A 239 -12.38 11.86 -17.33
CA TYR A 239 -13.66 11.15 -17.46
C TYR A 239 -13.78 10.44 -18.81
N PHE A 240 -13.41 11.13 -19.90
CA PHE A 240 -13.42 10.55 -21.24
C PHE A 240 -12.53 9.30 -21.32
N LEU A 241 -11.28 9.37 -20.85
CA LEU A 241 -10.36 8.25 -20.86
C LEU A 241 -10.87 7.09 -20.00
N TYR A 242 -11.33 7.36 -18.78
CA TYR A 242 -11.86 6.35 -17.88
C TYR A 242 -13.09 5.64 -18.47
N SER A 243 -14.01 6.39 -19.11
CA SER A 243 -15.22 5.83 -19.74
C SER A 243 -14.93 4.94 -20.94
N ARG A 244 -13.83 5.21 -21.66
CA ARG A 244 -13.37 4.42 -22.82
C ARG A 244 -12.53 3.22 -22.44
N LYS A 245 -12.07 3.16 -21.18
CA LYS A 245 -11.38 2.00 -20.65
C LYS A 245 -12.29 0.79 -20.84
N GLN A 246 -11.80 -0.23 -21.55
CA GLN A 246 -12.49 -1.52 -21.53
C GLN A 246 -12.49 -2.01 -20.09
N HIS A 247 -13.63 -1.87 -19.42
CA HIS A 247 -13.81 -2.39 -18.07
C HIS A 247 -13.78 -3.92 -18.14
N SER A 248 -12.59 -4.49 -18.22
CA SER A 248 -12.40 -5.92 -18.04
C SER A 248 -12.97 -6.31 -16.66
N LEU A 249 -13.34 -7.58 -16.50
CA LEU A 249 -13.75 -8.13 -15.20
C LEU A 249 -12.69 -7.93 -14.10
N ALA A 250 -11.46 -7.55 -14.47
CA ALA A 250 -10.35 -7.22 -13.58
C ALA A 250 -10.27 -5.73 -13.16
N CYS A 251 -11.17 -4.86 -13.65
CA CYS A 251 -11.25 -3.48 -13.14
C CYS A 251 -11.73 -3.46 -11.69
N ASN A 252 -10.87 -2.99 -10.78
CA ASN A 252 -11.15 -2.93 -9.34
C ASN A 252 -12.12 -1.79 -8.95
N SER A 253 -12.50 -0.91 -9.86
CA SER A 253 -13.38 0.24 -9.60
C SER A 253 -14.72 0.20 -10.37
N THR A 254 -15.75 0.81 -9.77
CA THR A 254 -17.10 1.00 -10.35
C THR A 254 -17.28 2.37 -10.96
N CYS A 255 -16.65 3.40 -10.41
CA CYS A 255 -16.66 4.75 -10.95
C CYS A 255 -15.41 5.53 -10.52
N ILE A 256 -15.17 6.62 -11.24
CA ILE A 256 -14.18 7.65 -10.94
C ILE A 256 -14.89 8.86 -10.33
N ILE A 257 -14.28 9.46 -9.32
CA ILE A 257 -14.78 10.62 -8.59
C ILE A 257 -13.71 11.69 -8.67
N LEU A 258 -14.07 12.90 -9.11
CA LEU A 258 -13.18 14.05 -9.13
C LEU A 258 -13.72 15.13 -8.18
N ALA A 259 -12.86 15.61 -7.29
CA ALA A 259 -13.24 16.53 -6.23
C ALA A 259 -12.15 17.59 -6.01
N THR A 260 -12.53 18.84 -5.74
CA THR A 260 -11.59 19.86 -5.25
C THR A 260 -11.13 19.52 -3.84
N TRP A 261 -10.11 20.24 -3.35
CA TRP A 261 -9.70 20.16 -1.95
C TRP A 261 -10.84 20.45 -0.95
N SER A 262 -11.67 21.45 -1.22
CA SER A 262 -12.81 21.80 -0.35
C SER A 262 -13.89 20.72 -0.33
N GLU A 263 -14.18 20.12 -1.49
CA GLU A 263 -15.09 18.99 -1.61
C GLU A 263 -14.51 17.78 -0.86
N MET A 264 -13.21 17.52 -0.97
CA MET A 264 -12.54 16.44 -0.22
C MET A 264 -12.70 16.57 1.29
N ILE A 265 -12.49 17.75 1.88
CA ILE A 265 -12.66 17.96 3.33
C ILE A 265 -14.09 17.65 3.80
N SER A 266 -15.07 17.87 2.93
CA SER A 266 -16.47 17.53 3.24
C SER A 266 -16.74 16.04 3.10
N ILE A 267 -16.03 15.39 2.17
CA ILE A 267 -16.14 13.98 1.82
C ILE A 267 -15.32 13.06 2.76
N THR A 268 -14.28 13.57 3.44
CA THR A 268 -13.42 12.80 4.37
C THR A 268 -14.16 12.21 5.57
N SER A 269 -15.37 12.66 5.88
CA SER A 269 -16.24 11.97 6.85
C SER A 269 -16.68 10.57 6.42
N LEU A 270 -16.49 10.22 5.16
CA LEU A 270 -16.91 8.95 4.55
C LEU A 270 -15.72 8.15 3.97
N PHE A 271 -14.47 8.63 4.05
CA PHE A 271 -13.37 8.20 3.18
C PHE A 271 -12.05 7.85 3.92
N PHE A 272 -11.35 6.83 3.39
CA PHE A 272 -10.00 6.35 3.74
C PHE A 272 -9.80 5.48 4.99
N ARG A 273 -9.90 4.15 4.81
CA ARG A 273 -9.16 3.21 5.67
C ARG A 273 -7.65 3.19 5.39
N GLY A 274 -7.21 3.63 4.21
CA GLY A 274 -5.77 3.67 3.86
C GLY A 274 -5.00 4.90 4.32
N LEU A 275 -5.65 5.94 4.87
CA LEU A 275 -5.02 7.18 5.33
C LEU A 275 -5.52 7.65 6.69
N GLY A 276 -6.38 6.91 7.40
CA GLY A 276 -6.71 7.26 8.78
C GLY A 276 -7.52 8.52 9.01
N VAL A 277 -8.21 9.02 7.99
CA VAL A 277 -9.14 10.13 8.17
C VAL A 277 -10.54 9.55 8.35
N GLY A 278 -10.78 8.91 9.49
CA GLY A 278 -12.15 8.72 9.96
C GLY A 278 -12.60 10.04 10.59
N ALA A 279 -13.52 10.77 9.95
CA ALA A 279 -14.17 11.86 10.66
C ALA A 279 -15.06 11.30 11.78
N LYS A 280 -15.10 12.05 12.88
CA LYS A 280 -16.27 12.10 13.74
C LYS A 280 -17.41 12.82 13.03
#